data_AF-A0AAE1YA21-F1
#
_entry.id   AF-A0AAE1YA21-F1
#
_cell.length_a   1.000
_cell.length_b   1.000
_cell.length_c   1.000
_cell.angle_alpha   90.00
_cell.angle_beta   90.00
_cell.angle_gamma   90.00
#
_symmetry.space_group_name_H-M   'P 1'
#
loop_
_entity.id
_entity.type
_entity.pdbx_description
1 polymer ?
#
loop_
_entity_poly.entity_id
_entity_poly.type
_entity_poly.pdbx_seq_one_letter_code
_entity_poly.pdbx_strand_id
1 'polypeptide(L)'
;MTVKNYYVHLKHPHTMERKWIFPVGMGFVISLFLVVSTTLTSPDGTTLLPLDRYYLSSSAAAAATSIFVESKFKPLPVSTLPPPPRLAYLISGSAGNGIMLRRTLEALYHPNNQYVVHLDAESSAGERLDLYRYVNTHSVFRRFKNVRMIRKANLVTYRGPTMVSNSLHAAAILLKEGGHWDWFINLSASDYPLVTQDDLLHAFSILPRDLNFIEHTSDIGWKESQRAKPVIIDPGLYMTEKSDVFWITQRRSVPTKFKLFTGSAWMALSRPFIDYCIWGWDNLPRMVLMYYTNFLSSPEGYFHTVICNAHQFSNTTVNSDLHFISWDNPPKQHPHYLYLKDMQRMVASNAPFARKFHHDDPVLDKIDSELLFRGKGMLVPGGWCIGGRQNGSDPCSVTIIFDHYSANSCCSKVIVNLEEILLRALLLGVRICNYKLDSVAKEMDSRCIIIRHQMPSSSLRFIDEAVLVEHFTEVNITRKNGGYELFVTDCIKFTSSLLFLFVLLVLLRVNGRAC
;
A
#
# COMPACT_ATOMS: atom_id res chain seq x y z
N MET A 1 -60.32 -3.50 -14.75
CA MET A 1 -59.84 -3.98 -16.07
C MET A 1 -58.31 -3.91 -16.09
N THR A 2 -57.62 -4.84 -15.44
CA THR A 2 -56.95 -6.04 -16.01
C THR A 2 -55.88 -5.76 -17.07
N VAL A 3 -54.63 -5.61 -16.60
CA VAL A 3 -53.37 -6.31 -16.95
C VAL A 3 -53.39 -7.25 -18.18
N LYS A 4 -53.80 -6.80 -19.37
CA LYS A 4 -53.83 -7.66 -20.57
C LYS A 4 -53.18 -7.10 -21.84
N ASN A 5 -52.51 -5.95 -21.80
CA ASN A 5 -51.95 -5.32 -23.01
C ASN A 5 -50.42 -5.09 -23.00
N TYR A 6 -49.65 -5.77 -22.14
CA TYR A 6 -48.18 -5.64 -22.13
C TYR A 6 -47.40 -6.91 -22.54
N TYR A 7 -48.09 -7.97 -23.02
CA TYR A 7 -47.45 -9.27 -23.33
C TYR A 7 -47.71 -9.79 -24.75
N VAL A 8 -47.75 -8.90 -25.76
CA VAL A 8 -48.01 -9.35 -27.16
C VAL A 8 -46.86 -9.08 -28.15
N HIS A 9 -45.72 -8.52 -27.75
CA HIS A 9 -44.63 -8.20 -28.69
C HIS A 9 -43.33 -9.03 -28.61
N LEU A 10 -43.35 -10.24 -28.05
CA LEU A 10 -42.20 -11.15 -28.08
C LEU A 10 -42.59 -12.56 -28.51
N LYS A 11 -42.96 -12.72 -29.80
CA LYS A 11 -42.93 -14.03 -30.47
C LYS A 11 -42.81 -13.82 -31.99
N HIS A 12 -41.58 -13.56 -32.44
CA HIS A 12 -41.16 -13.94 -33.78
C HIS A 12 -40.20 -15.13 -33.66
N PRO A 13 -40.47 -16.24 -34.37
CA PRO A 13 -39.54 -17.36 -34.41
C PRO A 13 -38.35 -16.95 -35.28
N HIS A 14 -37.20 -16.71 -34.68
CA HIS A 14 -35.94 -16.75 -35.42
C HIS A 14 -35.68 -18.20 -35.81
N THR A 15 -35.91 -18.50 -37.08
CA THR A 15 -35.25 -19.61 -37.75
C THR A 15 -33.74 -19.36 -37.65
N MET A 16 -33.08 -19.99 -36.67
CA MET A 16 -31.63 -20.06 -36.66
C MET A 16 -31.19 -20.79 -37.93
N GLU A 17 -30.67 -20.04 -38.89
CA GLU A 17 -29.85 -20.62 -39.94
C GLU A 17 -28.73 -21.42 -39.26
N ARG A 18 -28.68 -22.73 -39.54
CA ARG A 18 -27.71 -23.72 -39.02
C ARG A 18 -26.26 -23.46 -39.48
N LYS A 19 -25.85 -22.21 -39.64
CA LYS A 19 -24.51 -21.80 -40.10
C LYS A 19 -23.40 -22.06 -39.06
N TRP A 20 -23.76 -22.27 -37.79
CA TRP A 20 -22.80 -22.60 -36.73
C TRP A 20 -22.53 -24.10 -36.55
N ILE A 21 -23.35 -24.98 -37.13
CA ILE A 21 -23.20 -26.44 -36.97
C ILE A 21 -21.93 -26.94 -37.68
N PHE A 22 -21.63 -26.39 -38.86
CA PHE A 22 -20.43 -26.76 -39.62
C PHE A 22 -19.12 -26.39 -38.91
N PRO A 23 -18.90 -25.15 -38.43
CA PRO A 23 -17.66 -24.82 -37.73
C PRO A 23 -17.50 -25.54 -36.38
N VAL A 24 -18.59 -25.79 -35.65
CA VAL A 24 -18.56 -26.58 -34.40
C VAL A 24 -18.25 -28.05 -34.69
N GLY A 25 -18.87 -28.63 -35.72
CA GLY A 25 -18.59 -30.00 -36.15
C GLY A 25 -17.15 -30.17 -36.62
N MET A 26 -16.62 -29.21 -37.39
CA MET A 26 -15.23 -29.24 -37.85
C MET A 26 -14.24 -29.09 -36.67
N GLY A 27 -14.54 -28.23 -35.69
CA GLY A 27 -13.76 -28.13 -34.46
C GLY A 27 -13.73 -29.43 -33.66
N PHE A 28 -14.87 -30.13 -33.58
CA PHE A 28 -14.96 -31.42 -32.89
C PHE A 28 -14.15 -32.50 -33.60
N VAL A 29 -14.20 -32.57 -34.94
CA VAL A 29 -13.41 -33.54 -35.73
C VAL A 29 -11.90 -33.27 -35.58
N ILE A 30 -11.48 -32.00 -35.61
CA ILE A 30 -10.06 -31.64 -35.41
C ILE A 30 -9.60 -32.02 -34.00
N SER A 31 -10.40 -31.76 -32.98
CA SER A 31 -10.08 -32.12 -31.59
C SER A 31 -9.98 -33.64 -31.42
N LEU A 32 -10.90 -34.40 -32.02
CA LEU A 32 -10.85 -35.87 -31.99
C LEU A 32 -9.63 -36.41 -32.74
N PHE A 33 -9.27 -35.82 -33.87
CA PHE A 33 -8.08 -36.19 -34.63
C PHE A 33 -6.78 -35.94 -33.86
N LEU A 34 -6.69 -34.83 -33.13
CA LEU A 34 -5.54 -34.51 -32.27
C LEU A 34 -5.44 -35.49 -31.09
N VAL A 35 -6.55 -35.84 -30.44
CA VAL A 35 -6.56 -36.81 -29.34
C VAL A 35 -6.19 -38.22 -29.83
N VAL A 36 -6.72 -38.64 -30.98
CA VAL A 36 -6.37 -39.95 -31.58
C VAL A 36 -4.90 -39.97 -32.01
N SER A 37 -4.36 -38.87 -32.54
CA SER A 37 -2.94 -38.77 -32.90
C SER A 37 -2.00 -38.86 -31.70
N THR A 38 -2.44 -38.43 -30.51
CA THR A 38 -1.65 -38.59 -29.26
C THR A 38 -1.71 -39.99 -28.66
N THR A 39 -2.64 -40.85 -29.10
CA THR A 39 -2.83 -42.20 -28.55
C THR A 39 -2.31 -43.33 -29.46
N LEU A 40 -1.97 -43.02 -30.71
CA LEU A 40 -1.33 -43.96 -31.63
C LEU A 40 0.16 -44.12 -31.26
N THR A 41 0.46 -45.21 -30.57
CA THR A 41 1.83 -45.66 -30.28
C THR A 41 2.29 -46.62 -31.38
N SER A 42 3.49 -46.38 -31.92
CA SER A 42 4.21 -47.34 -32.77
C SER A 42 4.64 -48.55 -31.92
N PRO A 43 4.82 -49.76 -32.49
CA PRO A 43 5.22 -50.96 -31.75
C PRO A 43 6.54 -50.82 -30.95
N ASP A 44 7.35 -49.79 -31.24
CA ASP A 44 8.63 -49.53 -30.57
C ASP A 44 8.57 -48.38 -29.52
N GLY A 45 7.38 -47.97 -29.08
CA GLY A 45 7.23 -47.21 -27.83
C GLY A 45 7.67 -45.74 -27.85
N THR A 46 7.75 -45.08 -29.01
CA THR A 46 8.03 -43.63 -29.11
C THR A 46 6.86 -42.85 -29.72
N THR A 47 6.37 -41.83 -29.01
CA THR A 47 5.31 -40.90 -29.43
C THR A 47 5.82 -39.86 -30.44
N LEU A 48 5.07 -39.63 -31.53
CA LEU A 48 5.52 -38.90 -32.74
C LEU A 48 5.37 -37.36 -32.71
N LEU A 49 5.09 -36.70 -31.58
CA LEU A 49 5.08 -35.23 -31.48
C LEU A 49 5.72 -34.75 -30.16
N PRO A 50 6.85 -34.01 -30.18
CA PRO A 50 7.51 -33.51 -28.98
C PRO A 50 6.95 -32.13 -28.63
N LEU A 51 6.07 -32.05 -27.64
CA LEU A 51 5.57 -30.76 -27.13
C LEU A 51 5.82 -30.53 -25.64
N ASP A 52 6.67 -31.34 -25.01
CA ASP A 52 7.12 -31.12 -23.63
C ASP A 52 8.61 -31.44 -23.49
N ARG A 53 9.47 -30.47 -23.85
CA ARG A 53 10.85 -30.32 -23.32
C ARG A 53 11.50 -29.04 -23.84
N TYR A 54 10.98 -27.91 -23.43
CA TYR A 54 11.71 -26.64 -23.48
C TYR A 54 11.31 -25.87 -22.23
N TYR A 55 11.96 -26.14 -21.09
CA TYR A 55 12.15 -25.21 -19.96
C TYR A 55 12.92 -25.81 -18.78
N LEU A 56 13.43 -27.05 -18.87
CA LEU A 56 14.48 -27.51 -17.97
C LEU A 56 15.63 -28.15 -18.76
N SER A 57 16.84 -27.68 -18.45
CA SER A 57 18.15 -28.18 -18.88
C SER A 57 18.79 -27.54 -20.12
N SER A 58 19.23 -26.28 -19.98
CA SER A 58 20.37 -25.73 -20.74
C SER A 58 21.33 -24.93 -19.84
N SER A 59 21.59 -25.41 -18.62
CA SER A 59 22.63 -24.85 -17.73
C SER A 59 23.87 -25.75 -17.58
N ALA A 60 24.01 -26.80 -18.41
CA ALA A 60 25.11 -27.77 -18.29
C ALA A 60 25.98 -27.95 -19.55
N ALA A 61 25.73 -27.25 -20.66
CA ALA A 61 26.37 -27.55 -21.95
C ALA A 61 27.13 -26.40 -22.63
N ALA A 62 27.51 -25.35 -21.92
CA ALA A 62 28.38 -24.29 -22.45
C ALA A 62 29.61 -23.99 -21.58
N ALA A 63 30.01 -24.93 -20.73
CA ALA A 63 31.22 -24.85 -19.89
C ALA A 63 32.47 -25.46 -20.57
N ALA A 64 32.54 -25.43 -21.90
CA ALA A 64 33.73 -25.79 -22.63
C ALA A 64 34.00 -24.76 -23.73
N THR A 65 35.24 -24.30 -23.79
CA THR A 65 35.85 -23.42 -24.80
C THR A 65 35.50 -21.93 -24.76
N SER A 66 36.07 -21.21 -23.79
CA SER A 66 36.92 -20.04 -24.08
C SER A 66 37.85 -19.73 -22.90
N ILE A 67 39.13 -20.00 -23.10
CA ILE A 67 40.23 -19.58 -22.22
C ILE A 67 40.58 -18.16 -22.63
N PHE A 68 40.11 -17.13 -21.91
CA PHE A 68 40.82 -15.85 -21.79
C PHE A 68 40.23 -14.95 -20.67
N VAL A 69 41.04 -14.73 -19.62
CA VAL A 69 40.98 -13.63 -18.62
C VAL A 69 39.65 -13.44 -17.85
N GLU A 70 39.24 -14.44 -17.06
CA GLU A 70 38.14 -14.28 -16.09
C GLU A 70 38.55 -14.70 -14.65
N SER A 71 39.83 -14.60 -14.29
CA SER A 71 40.31 -15.06 -12.97
C SER A 71 40.29 -13.97 -11.88
N LYS A 72 39.58 -12.86 -12.07
CA LYS A 72 39.41 -11.80 -11.05
C LYS A 72 37.98 -11.47 -10.65
N PHE A 73 36.97 -12.06 -11.28
CA PHE A 73 35.58 -11.89 -10.88
C PHE A 73 35.12 -13.11 -10.10
N LYS A 74 35.22 -13.04 -8.77
CA LYS A 74 34.42 -13.91 -7.91
C LYS A 74 32.96 -13.48 -8.10
N PRO A 75 32.03 -14.39 -8.46
CA PRO A 75 30.61 -14.09 -8.36
C PRO A 75 30.36 -13.65 -6.93
N LEU A 76 29.84 -12.43 -6.74
CA LEU A 76 29.35 -12.02 -5.43
C LEU A 76 28.30 -13.05 -5.01
N PRO A 77 28.31 -13.52 -3.76
CA PRO A 77 27.27 -14.43 -3.29
C PRO A 77 25.91 -13.79 -3.56
N VAL A 78 25.00 -14.55 -4.17
CA VAL A 78 23.60 -14.14 -4.34
C VAL A 78 23.11 -13.72 -2.96
N SER A 79 22.78 -12.44 -2.82
CA SER A 79 22.30 -11.89 -1.56
C SER A 79 21.14 -12.77 -1.07
N THR A 80 21.26 -13.29 0.15
CA THR A 80 20.21 -14.07 0.81
C THR A 80 19.02 -13.19 1.23
N LEU A 81 19.10 -11.87 1.00
CA LEU A 81 18.05 -10.91 1.28
C LEU A 81 17.02 -10.91 0.13
N PRO A 82 15.72 -10.79 0.44
CA PRO A 82 14.69 -10.62 -0.58
C PRO A 82 15.01 -9.39 -1.46
N PRO A 83 14.64 -9.41 -2.75
CA PRO A 83 14.87 -8.27 -3.62
C PRO A 83 14.20 -7.01 -3.05
N PRO A 84 14.76 -5.79 -3.26
CA PRO A 84 14.16 -4.57 -2.75
C PRO A 84 12.68 -4.45 -3.16
N PRO A 85 11.81 -3.95 -2.27
CA PRO A 85 10.41 -3.80 -2.60
C PRO A 85 10.19 -2.76 -3.69
N ARG A 86 8.98 -2.76 -4.25
CA ARG A 86 8.55 -1.84 -5.28
C ARG A 86 7.29 -1.12 -4.84
N LEU A 87 7.35 0.19 -4.75
CA LEU A 87 6.22 1.02 -4.35
C LEU A 87 5.47 1.50 -5.59
N ALA A 88 4.15 1.57 -5.49
CA ALA A 88 3.26 2.05 -6.52
C ALA A 88 2.50 3.27 -6.00
N TYR A 89 2.74 4.45 -6.57
CA TYR A 89 2.18 5.70 -6.10
C TYR A 89 1.00 6.17 -6.96
N LEU A 90 -0.06 6.62 -6.32
CA LEU A 90 -1.01 7.57 -6.89
C LEU A 90 -0.67 8.96 -6.35
N ILE A 91 -0.40 9.93 -7.23
CA ILE A 91 -0.24 11.34 -6.87
C ILE A 91 -1.34 12.14 -7.56
N SER A 92 -2.28 12.68 -6.77
CA SER A 92 -3.47 13.38 -7.29
C SER A 92 -3.50 14.87 -6.93
N GLY A 93 -3.93 15.71 -7.86
CA GLY A 93 -4.16 17.14 -7.62
C GLY A 93 -5.47 17.63 -8.23
N SER A 94 -5.82 18.87 -7.89
CA SER A 94 -6.95 19.63 -8.44
C SER A 94 -6.45 20.85 -9.22
N ALA A 95 -7.36 21.73 -9.63
CA ALA A 95 -7.06 23.02 -10.25
C ALA A 95 -5.91 23.77 -9.53
N GLY A 96 -4.89 24.16 -10.29
CA GLY A 96 -3.73 24.91 -9.80
C GLY A 96 -2.68 24.09 -9.08
N ASN A 97 -2.80 22.75 -9.05
CA ASN A 97 -1.83 21.87 -8.39
C ASN A 97 -0.79 21.27 -9.35
N GLY A 98 -0.81 21.56 -10.64
CA GLY A 98 0.06 20.92 -11.63
C GLY A 98 1.56 21.13 -11.41
N ILE A 99 1.98 22.28 -10.86
CA ILE A 99 3.40 22.52 -10.50
C ILE A 99 3.76 21.70 -9.25
N MET A 100 2.97 21.80 -8.18
CA MET A 100 3.24 21.07 -6.95
C MET A 100 3.21 19.55 -7.14
N LEU A 101 2.28 19.04 -7.96
CA LEU A 101 2.23 17.63 -8.33
C LEU A 101 3.53 17.18 -9.01
N ARG A 102 4.08 17.98 -9.94
CA ARG A 102 5.37 17.69 -10.57
C ARG A 102 6.50 17.66 -9.54
N ARG A 103 6.55 18.66 -8.66
CA ARG A 103 7.55 18.73 -7.58
C ARG A 103 7.50 17.49 -6.68
N THR A 104 6.31 17.08 -6.26
CA THR A 104 6.09 15.87 -5.44
C THR A 104 6.49 14.60 -6.22
N LEU A 105 6.16 14.49 -7.51
CA LEU A 105 6.60 13.37 -8.35
C LEU A 105 8.13 13.29 -8.43
N GLU A 106 8.82 14.41 -8.66
CA GLU A 106 10.28 14.46 -8.70
C GLU A 106 10.92 14.08 -7.35
N ALA A 107 10.32 14.52 -6.24
CA ALA A 107 10.75 14.20 -4.88
C ALA A 107 10.56 12.70 -4.54
N LEU A 108 9.58 12.05 -5.15
CA LEU A 108 9.28 10.63 -4.93
C LEU A 108 9.92 9.71 -5.96
N TYR A 109 10.56 10.25 -7.00
CA TYR A 109 10.96 9.41 -8.12
C TYR A 109 12.12 8.47 -7.77
N HIS A 110 11.91 7.20 -8.11
CA HIS A 110 12.87 6.12 -8.07
C HIS A 110 12.53 5.13 -9.20
N PRO A 111 13.51 4.65 -9.96
CA PRO A 111 13.23 3.87 -11.17
C PRO A 111 12.73 2.44 -10.92
N ASN A 112 12.84 1.90 -9.69
CA ASN A 112 12.24 0.62 -9.30
C ASN A 112 10.72 0.71 -9.01
N ASN A 113 10.22 1.91 -8.74
CA ASN A 113 8.82 2.15 -8.34
C ASN A 113 7.92 2.41 -9.55
N GLN A 114 6.60 2.42 -9.33
CA GLN A 114 5.57 2.71 -10.33
C GLN A 114 4.76 3.95 -9.93
N TYR A 115 4.32 4.76 -10.90
CA TYR A 115 3.61 6.01 -10.63
C TYR A 115 2.40 6.16 -11.55
N VAL A 116 1.29 6.58 -10.96
CA VAL A 116 0.13 7.13 -11.64
C VAL A 116 -0.10 8.55 -11.13
N VAL A 117 -0.10 9.52 -12.04
CA VAL A 117 -0.43 10.91 -11.75
C VAL A 117 -1.82 11.27 -12.27
N HIS A 118 -2.53 12.10 -11.52
CA HIS A 118 -3.88 12.54 -11.86
C HIS A 118 -4.08 14.02 -11.50
N LEU A 119 -4.50 14.82 -12.46
CA LEU A 119 -5.14 16.11 -12.22
C LEU A 119 -6.62 15.95 -12.53
N ASP A 120 -7.47 16.31 -11.56
CA ASP A 120 -8.91 16.13 -11.67
C ASP A 120 -9.54 17.02 -12.76
N ALA A 121 -10.81 16.79 -13.05
CA ALA A 121 -11.51 17.50 -14.12
C ALA A 121 -11.79 18.99 -13.79
N GLU A 122 -11.54 19.45 -12.57
CA GLU A 122 -11.56 20.88 -12.20
C GLU A 122 -10.34 21.60 -12.79
N SER A 123 -9.20 20.91 -12.95
CA SER A 123 -8.04 21.45 -13.66
C SER A 123 -8.35 21.74 -15.12
N SER A 124 -7.89 22.91 -15.57
CA SER A 124 -8.03 23.34 -16.96
C SER A 124 -7.40 22.33 -17.93
N ALA A 125 -7.92 22.28 -19.16
CA ALA A 125 -7.35 21.42 -20.20
C ALA A 125 -5.87 21.75 -20.48
N GLY A 126 -5.48 23.02 -20.37
CA GLY A 126 -4.08 23.46 -20.51
C GLY A 126 -3.19 22.88 -19.41
N GLU A 127 -3.58 23.02 -18.15
CA GLU A 127 -2.81 22.50 -17.00
C GLU A 127 -2.62 20.97 -17.11
N ARG A 128 -3.68 20.25 -17.48
CA ARG A 128 -3.61 18.80 -17.69
C ARG A 128 -2.73 18.42 -18.89
N LEU A 129 -2.80 19.20 -19.97
CA LEU A 129 -1.94 18.98 -21.15
C LEU A 129 -0.46 19.25 -20.83
N ASP A 130 -0.18 20.24 -20.00
CA ASP A 130 1.20 20.56 -19.58
C ASP A 130 1.78 19.45 -18.70
N LEU A 131 1.00 18.90 -17.76
CA LEU A 131 1.42 17.73 -16.99
C LEU A 131 1.65 16.51 -17.91
N TYR A 132 0.74 16.27 -18.85
CA TYR A 132 0.88 15.19 -19.83
C TYR A 132 2.15 15.34 -20.66
N ARG A 133 2.44 16.54 -21.16
CA ARG A 133 3.67 16.81 -21.93
C ARG A 133 4.90 16.56 -21.07
N TYR A 134 4.93 17.11 -19.86
CA TYR A 134 6.04 16.93 -18.93
C TYR A 134 6.33 15.44 -18.66
N VAL A 135 5.32 14.64 -18.33
CA VAL A 135 5.50 13.19 -18.08
C VAL A 135 6.06 12.47 -19.30
N ASN A 136 5.61 12.84 -20.51
CA ASN A 136 6.02 12.18 -21.75
C ASN A 136 7.34 12.68 -22.35
N THR A 137 7.81 13.87 -21.98
CA THR A 137 9.06 14.44 -22.51
C THR A 137 10.23 14.30 -21.54
N HIS A 138 9.98 14.15 -20.24
CA HIS A 138 11.03 13.98 -19.24
C HIS A 138 11.90 12.76 -19.55
N SER A 139 13.21 12.98 -19.73
CA SER A 139 14.17 11.98 -20.22
C SER A 139 14.18 10.71 -19.36
N VAL A 140 14.22 10.87 -18.03
CA VAL A 140 14.23 9.77 -17.07
C VAL A 140 12.92 8.96 -17.12
N PHE A 141 11.75 9.62 -17.13
CA PHE A 141 10.47 8.92 -17.16
C PHE A 141 10.27 8.16 -18.47
N ARG A 142 10.73 8.71 -19.61
CA ARG A 142 10.74 8.01 -20.90
C ARG A 142 11.67 6.80 -20.91
N ARG A 143 12.81 6.91 -20.23
CA ARG A 143 13.82 5.84 -20.15
C ARG A 143 13.31 4.63 -19.40
N PHE A 144 12.71 4.84 -18.23
CA PHE A 144 12.24 3.76 -17.35
C PHE A 144 10.76 3.39 -17.55
N LYS A 145 9.97 4.24 -18.21
CA LYS A 145 8.56 3.99 -18.59
C LYS A 145 7.67 3.60 -17.40
N ASN A 146 7.96 4.13 -16.22
CA ASN A 146 7.30 3.79 -14.96
C ASN A 146 6.35 4.88 -14.43
N VAL A 147 6.16 5.98 -15.16
CA VAL A 147 5.21 7.07 -14.83
C VAL A 147 4.10 7.12 -15.86
N ARG A 148 2.85 7.10 -15.40
CA ARG A 148 1.63 7.15 -16.24
C ARG A 148 0.73 8.28 -15.76
N MET A 149 -0.01 8.90 -16.68
CA MET A 149 -1.02 9.90 -16.34
C MET A 149 -2.42 9.38 -16.68
N ILE A 150 -3.37 9.58 -15.76
CA ILE A 150 -4.79 9.39 -16.06
C ILE A 150 -5.25 10.50 -17.01
N ARG A 151 -5.46 10.14 -18.29
CA ARG A 151 -5.80 11.10 -19.36
C ARG A 151 -7.25 11.56 -19.31
N LYS A 152 -8.17 10.62 -19.06
CA LYS A 152 -9.59 10.92 -18.85
C LYS A 152 -9.74 11.31 -17.38
N ALA A 153 -9.60 12.61 -17.11
CA ALA A 153 -9.65 13.15 -15.77
C ALA A 153 -11.00 12.80 -15.10
N ASN A 154 -10.91 12.31 -13.87
CA ASN A 154 -12.07 12.12 -13.01
C ASN A 154 -12.36 13.44 -12.29
N LEU A 155 -13.62 13.74 -12.02
CA LEU A 155 -13.96 14.82 -11.09
C LEU A 155 -13.86 14.28 -9.66
N VAL A 156 -13.15 14.96 -8.75
CA VAL A 156 -12.83 14.42 -7.42
C VAL A 156 -13.33 15.32 -6.29
N THR A 157 -14.28 14.81 -5.52
CA THR A 157 -14.86 15.45 -4.33
C THR A 157 -14.34 14.75 -3.07
N TYR A 158 -13.66 15.49 -2.18
CA TYR A 158 -13.09 14.92 -0.94
C TYR A 158 -14.15 14.29 -0.02
N ARG A 159 -15.33 14.93 0.06
CA ARG A 159 -16.44 14.49 0.92
C ARG A 159 -17.26 13.33 0.31
N GLY A 160 -17.02 12.98 -0.95
CA GLY A 160 -17.79 11.98 -1.68
C GLY A 160 -16.99 10.72 -2.06
N PRO A 161 -17.62 9.74 -2.73
CA PRO A 161 -17.00 8.52 -3.23
C PRO A 161 -16.04 8.73 -4.40
N THR A 162 -16.06 9.87 -5.09
CA THR A 162 -15.24 10.07 -6.29
C THR A 162 -13.74 9.97 -6.03
N MET A 163 -13.27 10.34 -4.82
CA MET A 163 -11.86 10.11 -4.42
C MET A 163 -11.53 8.61 -4.24
N VAL A 164 -12.47 7.81 -3.72
CA VAL A 164 -12.32 6.34 -3.65
C VAL A 164 -12.27 5.76 -5.06
N SER A 165 -13.19 6.17 -5.93
CA SER A 165 -13.23 5.76 -7.33
C SER A 165 -11.92 6.09 -8.05
N ASN A 166 -11.36 7.29 -7.82
CA ASN A 166 -10.08 7.68 -8.40
C ASN A 166 -8.91 6.81 -7.90
N SER A 167 -8.90 6.48 -6.61
CA SER A 167 -7.89 5.59 -6.01
C SER A 167 -7.96 4.18 -6.62
N LEU A 168 -9.18 3.64 -6.75
CA LEU A 168 -9.41 2.34 -7.40
C LEU A 168 -9.06 2.37 -8.90
N HIS A 169 -9.33 3.48 -9.60
CA HIS A 169 -8.96 3.64 -11.01
C HIS A 169 -7.44 3.63 -11.20
N ALA A 170 -6.69 4.35 -10.36
CA ALA A 170 -5.23 4.36 -10.39
C ALA A 170 -4.64 2.98 -10.05
N ALA A 171 -5.18 2.32 -9.03
CA ALA A 171 -4.81 0.96 -8.66
C ALA A 171 -5.05 -0.04 -9.81
N ALA A 172 -6.18 0.06 -10.50
CA ALA A 172 -6.49 -0.79 -11.66
C ALA A 172 -5.48 -0.60 -12.81
N ILE A 173 -5.07 0.64 -13.09
CA ILE A 173 -4.00 0.93 -14.07
C ILE A 173 -2.69 0.28 -13.64
N LEU A 174 -2.32 0.40 -12.36
CA LEU A 174 -1.09 -0.18 -11.82
C LEU A 174 -1.09 -1.71 -11.82
N LEU A 175 -2.21 -2.36 -11.55
CA LEU A 175 -2.35 -3.82 -11.66
C LEU A 175 -2.23 -4.30 -13.11
N LYS A 176 -2.83 -3.56 -14.05
CA LYS A 176 -2.86 -3.95 -15.47
C LYS A 176 -1.53 -3.67 -16.19
N GLU A 177 -0.93 -2.52 -15.93
CA GLU A 177 0.17 -1.98 -16.74
C GLU A 177 1.45 -1.76 -15.94
N GLY A 178 1.38 -1.71 -14.60
CA GLY A 178 2.49 -1.40 -13.69
C GLY A 178 3.47 -2.54 -13.43
N GLY A 179 3.19 -3.75 -13.92
CA GLY A 179 4.01 -4.93 -13.64
C GLY A 179 3.93 -5.34 -12.17
N HIS A 180 5.05 -5.83 -11.61
CA HIS A 180 5.11 -6.26 -10.22
C HIS A 180 5.47 -5.10 -9.28
N TRP A 181 4.62 -4.85 -8.30
CA TRP A 181 4.82 -3.93 -7.17
C TRP A 181 4.26 -4.56 -5.88
N ASP A 182 4.64 -4.02 -4.72
CA ASP A 182 4.35 -4.60 -3.40
C ASP A 182 3.32 -3.79 -2.59
N TRP A 183 3.45 -2.46 -2.59
CA TRP A 183 2.53 -1.54 -1.90
C TRP A 183 2.01 -0.43 -2.79
N PHE A 184 0.71 -0.15 -2.69
CA PHE A 184 0.03 1.00 -3.28
C PHE A 184 -0.09 2.12 -2.26
N ILE A 185 0.46 3.30 -2.57
CA ILE A 185 0.46 4.47 -1.69
C ILE A 185 -0.26 5.61 -2.40
N ASN A 186 -1.30 6.17 -1.77
CA ASN A 186 -1.98 7.35 -2.28
C ASN A 186 -1.42 8.62 -1.63
N LEU A 187 -1.21 9.65 -2.44
CA LEU A 187 -0.74 10.98 -2.05
C LEU A 187 -1.49 12.04 -2.86
N SER A 188 -1.62 13.23 -2.31
CA SER A 188 -2.06 14.43 -3.02
C SER A 188 -0.90 15.37 -3.33
N ALA A 189 -1.19 16.38 -4.13
CA ALA A 189 -0.28 17.50 -4.34
C ALA A 189 -0.01 18.32 -3.07
N SER A 190 -0.66 18.06 -1.94
CA SER A 190 -0.34 18.74 -0.66
C SER A 190 0.48 17.87 0.29
N ASP A 191 0.85 16.66 -0.11
CA ASP A 191 1.72 15.74 0.63
C ASP A 191 3.15 15.84 0.10
N TYR A 192 4.12 15.57 0.97
CA TYR A 192 5.55 15.60 0.61
C TYR A 192 6.35 14.55 1.39
N PRO A 193 7.34 13.89 0.76
CA PRO A 193 8.20 12.94 1.46
C PRO A 193 9.16 13.64 2.41
N LEU A 194 9.42 13.01 3.55
CA LEU A 194 10.42 13.41 4.55
C LEU A 194 11.68 12.53 4.53
N VAL A 195 11.66 11.47 3.71
CA VAL A 195 12.76 10.50 3.54
C VAL A 195 13.01 10.25 2.06
N THR A 196 14.24 9.86 1.72
CA THR A 196 14.56 9.45 0.34
C THR A 196 13.89 8.13 -0.01
N GLN A 197 13.72 7.85 -1.30
CA GLN A 197 13.14 6.56 -1.72
C GLN A 197 14.07 5.40 -1.41
N ASP A 198 15.38 5.54 -1.55
CA ASP A 198 16.33 4.48 -1.20
C ASP A 198 16.18 4.08 0.28
N ASP A 199 16.03 5.07 1.16
CA ASP A 199 15.82 4.88 2.60
C ASP A 199 14.46 4.23 2.92
N LEU A 200 13.41 4.68 2.24
CA LEU A 200 12.07 4.10 2.40
C LEU A 200 12.04 2.64 1.92
N LEU A 201 12.67 2.35 0.78
CA LEU A 201 12.78 1.00 0.22
C LEU A 201 13.62 0.08 1.12
N HIS A 202 14.68 0.61 1.74
CA HIS A 202 15.46 -0.11 2.75
C HIS A 202 14.58 -0.48 3.95
N ALA A 203 13.89 0.50 4.55
CA ALA A 203 13.02 0.28 5.70
C ALA A 203 11.88 -0.71 5.39
N PHE A 204 11.34 -0.70 4.18
CA PHE A 204 10.29 -1.63 3.75
C PHE A 204 10.82 -3.02 3.38
N SER A 205 12.12 -3.18 3.14
CA SER A 205 12.70 -4.47 2.72
C SER A 205 12.63 -5.55 3.79
N ILE A 206 12.58 -5.16 5.06
CA ILE A 206 12.50 -6.06 6.22
C ILE A 206 11.05 -6.41 6.60
N LEU A 207 10.06 -5.77 5.96
CA LEU A 207 8.66 -5.92 6.33
C LEU A 207 7.99 -7.05 5.52
N PRO A 208 7.08 -7.81 6.13
CA PRO A 208 6.18 -8.69 5.38
C PRO A 208 5.36 -7.91 4.35
N ARG A 209 5.37 -8.37 3.09
CA ARG A 209 4.78 -7.66 1.94
C ARG A 209 3.25 -7.66 1.90
N ASP A 210 2.62 -8.45 2.76
CA ASP A 210 1.18 -8.56 2.94
C ASP A 210 0.62 -7.52 3.92
N LEU A 211 1.46 -6.75 4.60
CA LEU A 211 1.05 -5.70 5.53
C LEU A 211 0.38 -4.51 4.83
N ASN A 212 -0.60 -3.93 5.51
CA ASN A 212 -1.39 -2.78 5.09
C ASN A 212 -1.29 -1.70 6.17
N PHE A 213 -0.64 -0.58 5.86
CA PHE A 213 -0.58 0.58 6.73
C PHE A 213 -1.84 1.40 6.51
N ILE A 214 -2.79 1.22 7.43
CA ILE A 214 -4.10 1.86 7.40
C ILE A 214 -4.50 2.20 8.84
N GLU A 215 -4.48 3.49 9.18
CA GLU A 215 -5.01 3.97 10.46
C GLU A 215 -6.52 3.74 10.48
N HIS A 216 -7.04 3.04 11.48
CA HIS A 216 -8.43 2.65 11.57
C HIS A 216 -8.93 2.53 13.01
N THR A 217 -10.22 2.81 13.19
CA THR A 217 -10.98 2.52 14.39
C THR A 217 -12.37 1.98 14.05
N SER A 218 -12.86 1.11 14.92
CA SER A 218 -14.23 0.60 14.86
C SER A 218 -15.20 1.44 15.71
N ASP A 219 -14.67 2.36 16.52
CA ASP A 219 -15.47 3.36 17.23
C ASP A 219 -15.74 4.55 16.31
N ILE A 220 -16.90 4.50 15.66
CA ILE A 220 -17.33 5.55 14.74
C ILE A 220 -18.07 6.69 15.46
N GLY A 221 -18.46 6.52 16.74
CA GLY A 221 -19.11 7.54 17.57
C GLY A 221 -20.15 8.42 16.84
N TRP A 222 -19.96 9.74 16.90
CA TRP A 222 -20.82 10.73 16.24
C TRP A 222 -20.88 10.59 14.71
N LYS A 223 -19.87 9.95 14.08
CA LYS A 223 -19.86 9.74 12.63
C LYS A 223 -20.98 8.78 12.20
N GLU A 224 -21.50 7.94 13.09
CA GLU A 224 -22.67 7.11 12.78
C GLU A 224 -23.87 7.99 12.40
N SER A 225 -24.20 8.98 13.24
CA SER A 225 -25.37 9.84 13.04
C SER A 225 -25.15 10.90 11.97
N GLN A 226 -23.93 11.38 11.79
CA GLN A 226 -23.60 12.47 10.87
C GLN A 226 -23.08 12.02 9.49
N ARG A 227 -22.57 10.79 9.35
CA ARG A 227 -21.96 10.29 8.10
C ARG A 227 -22.59 8.99 7.58
N ALA A 228 -22.89 8.03 8.47
CA ALA A 228 -23.38 6.72 8.05
C ALA A 228 -24.90 6.69 7.77
N LYS A 229 -25.69 7.30 8.66
CA LYS A 229 -27.15 7.36 8.55
C LYS A 229 -27.64 8.36 7.49
N PRO A 230 -27.01 9.53 7.30
CA PRO A 230 -27.36 10.42 6.20
C PRO A 230 -27.00 9.81 4.84
N VAL A 231 -27.74 10.20 3.81
CA VAL A 231 -27.51 9.77 2.43
C VAL A 231 -27.09 11.00 1.63
N ILE A 232 -25.95 10.90 0.96
CA ILE A 232 -25.45 11.95 0.08
C ILE A 232 -25.44 11.50 -1.38
N ILE A 233 -25.52 12.44 -2.30
CA ILE A 233 -25.24 12.24 -3.72
C ILE A 233 -24.04 13.10 -4.08
N ASP A 234 -23.00 12.48 -4.63
CA ASP A 234 -21.82 13.19 -5.14
C ASP A 234 -22.03 13.53 -6.62
N PRO A 235 -22.20 14.82 -6.96
CA PRO A 235 -22.45 15.24 -8.33
C PRO A 235 -21.28 14.91 -9.26
N GLY A 236 -20.07 14.75 -8.70
CA GLY A 236 -18.88 14.39 -9.47
C GLY A 236 -18.95 13.04 -10.19
N LEU A 237 -19.96 12.22 -9.89
CA LEU A 237 -20.21 10.96 -10.61
C LEU A 237 -20.92 11.15 -11.97
N TYR A 238 -21.65 12.24 -12.18
CA TYR A 238 -22.49 12.44 -13.38
C TYR A 238 -22.52 13.87 -13.92
N MET A 239 -21.93 14.84 -13.23
CA MET A 239 -21.78 16.22 -13.70
C MET A 239 -20.38 16.48 -14.27
N THR A 240 -20.26 17.54 -15.07
CA THR A 240 -18.99 18.00 -15.64
C THR A 240 -18.30 19.06 -14.80
N GLU A 241 -19.03 19.74 -13.90
CA GLU A 241 -18.52 20.78 -13.03
C GLU A 241 -18.49 20.34 -11.57
N LYS A 242 -17.46 20.77 -10.83
CA LYS A 242 -17.28 20.43 -9.42
C LYS A 242 -18.29 21.16 -8.56
N SER A 243 -18.95 20.42 -7.68
CA SER A 243 -19.83 20.98 -6.64
C SER A 243 -19.73 20.14 -5.37
N ASP A 244 -20.18 20.70 -4.23
CA ASP A 244 -20.24 19.94 -2.98
C ASP A 244 -21.34 18.86 -3.06
N VAL A 245 -21.27 17.90 -2.14
CA VAL A 245 -22.24 16.80 -2.08
C VAL A 245 -23.65 17.31 -1.78
N PHE A 246 -24.65 16.71 -2.45
CA PHE A 246 -26.05 16.97 -2.15
C PHE A 246 -26.55 16.07 -1.03
N TRP A 247 -27.35 16.65 -0.14
CA TRP A 247 -27.97 15.94 0.97
C TRP A 247 -29.36 15.46 0.58
N ILE A 248 -29.64 14.21 0.89
CA ILE A 248 -30.97 13.63 0.78
C ILE A 248 -31.66 13.71 2.14
N THR A 249 -32.95 14.05 2.12
CA THR A 249 -33.73 14.23 3.36
C THR A 249 -33.95 12.92 4.10
N GLN A 250 -34.08 11.81 3.37
CA GLN A 250 -34.20 10.47 3.94
C GLN A 250 -32.88 10.00 4.53
N ARG A 251 -32.99 9.29 5.65
CA ARG A 251 -31.87 8.61 6.32
C ARG A 251 -32.02 7.11 6.18
N ARG A 252 -30.90 6.39 6.29
CA ARG A 252 -30.83 4.92 6.30
C ARG A 252 -30.36 4.40 7.65
N SER A 253 -30.65 3.13 7.93
CA SER A 253 -30.00 2.39 9.00
C SER A 253 -28.55 2.07 8.64
N VAL A 254 -27.73 1.78 9.66
CA VAL A 254 -26.39 1.23 9.46
C VAL A 254 -26.49 -0.22 8.94
N PRO A 255 -25.54 -0.68 8.12
CA PRO A 255 -25.58 -2.02 7.57
C PRO A 255 -25.40 -3.08 8.67
N THR A 256 -26.10 -4.20 8.55
CA THR A 256 -25.98 -5.35 9.46
C THR A 256 -25.04 -6.43 8.95
N LYS A 257 -24.74 -6.42 7.65
CA LYS A 257 -23.93 -7.45 6.98
C LYS A 257 -22.41 -7.28 7.19
N PHE A 258 -21.98 -6.07 7.52
CA PHE A 258 -20.58 -5.74 7.79
C PHE A 258 -20.52 -4.61 8.82
N LYS A 259 -19.44 -4.55 9.59
CA LYS A 259 -19.19 -3.50 10.57
C LYS A 259 -18.47 -2.32 9.90
N LEU A 260 -18.89 -1.10 10.20
CA LEU A 260 -18.24 0.10 9.67
C LEU A 260 -16.95 0.39 10.43
N PHE A 261 -15.92 0.77 9.68
CA PHE A 261 -14.66 1.29 10.20
C PHE A 261 -14.37 2.67 9.59
N THR A 262 -13.59 3.47 10.31
CA THR A 262 -13.18 4.81 9.86
C THR A 262 -11.72 5.07 10.21
N GLY A 263 -11.06 5.95 9.47
CA GLY A 263 -9.68 6.34 9.73
C GLY A 263 -9.17 7.38 8.73
N SER A 264 -7.85 7.47 8.58
CA SER A 264 -7.18 8.35 7.63
C SER A 264 -7.50 8.00 6.18
N ALA A 265 -7.62 9.01 5.31
CA ALA A 265 -7.77 8.79 3.87
C ALA A 265 -6.44 8.38 3.19
N TRP A 266 -5.32 8.42 3.92
CA TRP A 266 -3.97 8.10 3.42
C TRP A 266 -3.53 6.75 3.94
N MET A 267 -2.90 5.97 3.08
CA MET A 267 -2.61 4.57 3.35
C MET A 267 -1.51 4.03 2.44
N ALA A 268 -0.85 2.99 2.91
CA ALA A 268 0.00 2.12 2.09
C ALA A 268 -0.57 0.69 2.12
N LEU A 269 -1.21 0.29 1.03
CA LEU A 269 -1.95 -0.96 0.93
C LEU A 269 -1.15 -2.02 0.17
N SER A 270 -1.09 -3.23 0.70
CA SER A 270 -0.46 -4.37 0.05
C SER A 270 -1.13 -4.66 -1.30
N ARG A 271 -0.34 -5.15 -2.27
CA ARG A 271 -0.86 -5.57 -3.57
C ARG A 271 -1.97 -6.63 -3.47
N PRO A 272 -1.87 -7.69 -2.64
CA PRO A 272 -2.97 -8.65 -2.48
C PRO A 272 -4.30 -8.02 -2.04
N PHE A 273 -4.26 -7.01 -1.17
CA PHE A 273 -5.46 -6.30 -0.74
C PHE A 273 -6.05 -5.42 -1.85
N ILE A 274 -5.20 -4.76 -2.63
CA ILE A 274 -5.64 -4.00 -3.81
C ILE A 274 -6.23 -4.92 -4.88
N ASP A 275 -5.59 -6.07 -5.16
CA ASP A 275 -6.12 -7.09 -6.05
C ASP A 275 -7.52 -7.54 -5.59
N TYR A 276 -7.71 -7.76 -4.28
CA TYR A 276 -9.03 -8.09 -3.73
C TYR A 276 -10.07 -6.99 -3.97
N CYS A 277 -9.71 -5.73 -3.78
CA CYS A 277 -10.63 -4.62 -3.98
C CYS A 277 -11.04 -4.45 -5.45
N ILE A 278 -10.12 -4.70 -6.39
CA ILE A 278 -10.34 -4.53 -7.83
C ILE A 278 -11.03 -5.75 -8.45
N TRP A 279 -10.52 -6.95 -8.22
CA TRP A 279 -11.10 -8.18 -8.78
C TRP A 279 -12.38 -8.59 -8.06
N GLY A 280 -12.45 -8.34 -6.74
CA GLY A 280 -13.62 -8.64 -5.92
C GLY A 280 -14.05 -10.10 -6.03
N TRP A 281 -13.14 -11.06 -5.80
CA TRP A 281 -13.51 -12.49 -5.87
C TRP A 281 -14.56 -12.89 -4.82
N ASP A 282 -14.75 -12.05 -3.79
CA ASP A 282 -15.94 -12.04 -2.93
C ASP A 282 -16.81 -10.78 -3.19
N ASN A 283 -18.07 -10.83 -2.78
CA ASN A 283 -19.02 -9.74 -2.89
C ASN A 283 -18.74 -8.57 -1.94
N LEU A 284 -17.96 -8.77 -0.86
CA LEU A 284 -17.74 -7.74 0.16
C LEU A 284 -17.22 -6.40 -0.42
N PRO A 285 -16.14 -6.33 -1.23
CA PRO A 285 -15.67 -5.06 -1.80
C PRO A 285 -16.73 -4.34 -2.65
N ARG A 286 -17.55 -5.10 -3.40
CA ARG A 286 -18.64 -4.55 -4.24
C ARG A 286 -19.79 -4.00 -3.38
N MET A 287 -20.22 -4.76 -2.37
CA MET A 287 -21.29 -4.35 -1.46
C MET A 287 -20.90 -3.12 -0.64
N VAL A 288 -19.67 -3.11 -0.13
CA VAL A 288 -19.13 -1.96 0.62
C VAL A 288 -18.98 -0.76 -0.32
N LEU A 289 -18.49 -0.94 -1.55
CA LEU A 289 -18.40 0.15 -2.52
C LEU A 289 -19.77 0.76 -2.81
N MET A 290 -20.78 -0.06 -3.09
CA MET A 290 -22.18 0.37 -3.27
C MET A 290 -22.74 1.09 -2.03
N TYR A 291 -22.35 0.70 -0.83
CA TYR A 291 -22.79 1.42 0.38
C TYR A 291 -22.11 2.80 0.49
N TYR A 292 -20.83 2.86 0.14
CA TYR A 292 -19.98 4.05 0.23
C TYR A 292 -20.18 5.04 -0.92
N THR A 293 -20.94 4.71 -1.97
CA THR A 293 -21.35 5.70 -3.01
C THR A 293 -22.22 6.82 -2.44
N ASN A 294 -22.94 6.55 -1.34
CA ASN A 294 -23.83 7.52 -0.70
C ASN A 294 -23.49 7.77 0.78
N PHE A 295 -22.23 7.57 1.14
CA PHE A 295 -21.69 7.81 2.48
C PHE A 295 -20.89 9.12 2.49
N LEU A 296 -20.95 9.89 3.57
CA LEU A 296 -20.16 11.12 3.69
C LEU A 296 -18.71 10.82 4.10
N SER A 297 -17.73 11.42 3.42
CA SER A 297 -16.28 11.17 3.63
C SER A 297 -15.90 9.72 3.35
N SER A 298 -16.36 9.16 2.24
CA SER A 298 -16.10 7.77 1.84
C SER A 298 -14.63 7.32 1.82
N PRO A 299 -13.64 8.18 1.48
CA PRO A 299 -12.22 7.81 1.54
C PRO A 299 -11.75 7.40 2.94
N GLU A 300 -12.35 7.99 3.98
CA GLU A 300 -12.05 7.72 5.39
C GLU A 300 -12.77 6.46 5.92
N GLY A 301 -13.27 5.57 5.06
CA GLY A 301 -14.03 4.40 5.51
C GLY A 301 -14.13 3.21 4.55
N TYR A 302 -14.07 3.41 3.23
CA TYR A 302 -14.21 2.30 2.27
C TYR A 302 -13.15 1.21 2.49
N PHE A 303 -11.86 1.55 2.35
CA PHE A 303 -10.77 0.58 2.48
C PHE A 303 -10.71 -0.06 3.88
N HIS A 304 -10.91 0.76 4.92
CA HIS A 304 -11.00 0.34 6.33
C HIS A 304 -12.07 -0.72 6.54
N THR A 305 -13.28 -0.48 6.01
CA THR A 305 -14.40 -1.40 6.16
C THR A 305 -14.18 -2.67 5.35
N VAL A 306 -13.62 -2.59 4.14
CA VAL A 306 -13.32 -3.79 3.35
C VAL A 306 -12.26 -4.65 4.04
N ILE A 307 -11.13 -4.08 4.45
CA ILE A 307 -10.01 -4.86 5.03
C ILE A 307 -10.41 -5.50 6.35
N CYS A 308 -11.12 -4.77 7.22
CA CYS A 308 -11.49 -5.27 8.53
C CYS A 308 -12.67 -6.24 8.55
N ASN A 309 -13.43 -6.36 7.46
CA ASN A 309 -14.49 -7.37 7.34
C ASN A 309 -14.07 -8.57 6.46
N ALA A 310 -12.87 -8.53 5.86
CA ALA A 310 -12.35 -9.61 5.01
C ALA A 310 -11.45 -10.54 5.82
N HIS A 311 -11.92 -11.76 6.11
CA HIS A 311 -11.19 -12.73 6.94
C HIS A 311 -9.76 -13.01 6.44
N GLN A 312 -9.54 -13.04 5.13
CA GLN A 312 -8.23 -13.30 4.51
C GLN A 312 -7.17 -12.20 4.77
N PHE A 313 -7.58 -11.03 5.26
CA PHE A 313 -6.67 -9.93 5.65
C PHE A 313 -6.68 -9.70 7.17
N SER A 314 -7.16 -10.69 7.94
CA SER A 314 -7.01 -10.65 9.39
C SER A 314 -5.53 -10.63 9.76
N ASN A 315 -5.14 -9.75 10.68
CA ASN A 315 -3.76 -9.57 11.16
C ASN A 315 -2.76 -9.00 10.14
N THR A 316 -3.22 -8.51 8.99
CA THR A 316 -2.34 -7.84 8.02
C THR A 316 -2.38 -6.31 8.14
N THR A 317 -3.11 -5.77 9.12
CA THR A 317 -3.26 -4.33 9.33
C THR A 317 -2.22 -3.79 10.32
N VAL A 318 -1.58 -2.69 9.94
CA VAL A 318 -0.74 -1.86 10.81
C VAL A 318 -1.47 -0.53 10.99
N ASN A 319 -1.77 -0.17 12.24
CA ASN A 319 -2.57 1.01 12.56
C ASN A 319 -1.75 2.31 12.48
N SER A 320 -1.36 2.69 11.26
CA SER A 320 -0.60 3.89 10.93
C SER A 320 -0.94 4.33 9.50
N ASP A 321 -1.01 5.63 9.25
CA ASP A 321 -1.15 6.20 7.91
C ASP A 321 0.18 6.67 7.31
N LEU A 322 1.30 6.49 8.03
CA LEU A 322 2.65 6.92 7.65
C LEU A 322 2.83 8.44 7.45
N HIS A 323 1.91 9.27 7.97
CA HIS A 323 1.97 10.72 7.81
C HIS A 323 2.21 11.44 9.13
N PHE A 324 3.05 12.48 9.09
CA PHE A 324 3.00 13.56 10.05
C PHE A 324 1.89 14.54 9.66
N ILE A 325 0.91 14.71 10.55
CA ILE A 325 -0.20 15.64 10.35
C ILE A 325 -0.40 16.48 11.61
N SER A 326 -0.45 17.80 11.44
CA SER A 326 -0.78 18.73 12.54
C SER A 326 -2.27 19.07 12.51
N TRP A 327 -2.99 18.72 13.58
CA TRP A 327 -4.44 18.95 13.71
C TRP A 327 -4.78 19.95 14.82
N ASP A 328 -5.92 20.61 14.70
CA ASP A 328 -6.62 21.21 15.85
C ASP A 328 -7.00 20.11 16.86
N ASN A 329 -7.23 20.47 18.13
CA ASN A 329 -7.83 19.57 19.12
C ASN A 329 -9.13 20.20 19.66
N PRO A 330 -10.32 19.66 19.34
CA PRO A 330 -10.57 18.49 18.47
C PRO A 330 -10.27 18.76 16.98
N PRO A 331 -9.99 17.72 16.17
CA PRO A 331 -9.68 17.90 14.74
C PRO A 331 -10.83 18.55 13.96
N LYS A 332 -10.48 19.58 13.17
CA LYS A 332 -11.38 20.17 12.17
C LYS A 332 -11.35 19.38 10.85
N GLN A 333 -12.10 19.83 9.84
CA GLN A 333 -12.18 19.16 8.54
C GLN A 333 -10.84 19.09 7.78
N HIS A 334 -9.98 20.10 7.94
CA HIS A 334 -8.68 20.16 7.26
C HIS A 334 -7.56 20.38 8.27
N PRO A 335 -6.41 19.69 8.12
CA PRO A 335 -5.28 19.87 9.02
C PRO A 335 -4.62 21.25 8.79
N HIS A 336 -3.76 21.65 9.73
CA HIS A 336 -2.98 22.87 9.57
C HIS A 336 -1.98 22.74 8.41
N TYR A 337 -1.67 23.89 7.81
CA TYR A 337 -0.52 23.97 6.92
C TYR A 337 0.78 23.93 7.75
N LEU A 338 1.76 23.21 7.22
CA LEU A 338 3.08 23.06 7.81
C LEU A 338 4.03 24.11 7.25
N TYR A 339 4.87 24.67 8.11
CA TYR A 339 5.85 25.72 7.78
C TYR A 339 7.23 25.38 8.35
N LEU A 340 8.22 26.25 8.13
CA LEU A 340 9.59 26.08 8.65
C LEU A 340 9.66 25.80 10.16
N LYS A 341 8.77 26.40 10.97
CA LYS A 341 8.71 26.16 12.42
C LYS A 341 8.36 24.70 12.78
N ASP A 342 7.76 23.96 11.86
CA ASP A 342 7.32 22.59 12.05
C ASP A 342 8.41 21.57 11.69
N MET A 343 9.53 22.00 11.07
CA MET A 343 10.61 21.11 10.62
C MET A 343 11.10 20.14 11.69
N GLN A 344 11.36 20.64 12.90
CA GLN A 344 11.85 19.79 13.99
C GLN A 344 10.81 18.73 14.39
N ARG A 345 9.51 19.09 14.40
CA ARG A 345 8.44 18.15 14.72
C ARG A 345 8.26 17.10 13.62
N MET A 346 8.37 17.51 12.35
CA MET A 346 8.33 16.62 11.21
C MET A 346 9.45 15.57 11.30
N VAL A 347 10.69 16.00 11.51
CA VAL A 347 11.84 15.08 11.65
C VAL A 347 11.68 14.19 12.88
N ALA A 348 11.27 14.75 14.03
CA ALA A 348 11.10 13.98 15.27
C ALA A 348 9.96 12.96 15.21
N SER A 349 8.99 13.13 14.30
CA SER A 349 7.89 12.19 14.12
C SER A 349 8.32 10.87 13.50
N ASN A 350 9.46 10.86 12.78
CA ASN A 350 9.95 9.75 11.97
C ASN A 350 8.93 9.22 10.93
N ALA A 351 7.90 10.00 10.59
CA ALA A 351 6.99 9.65 9.52
C ALA A 351 7.69 9.84 8.16
N PRO A 352 7.50 8.93 7.18
CA PRO A 352 8.10 9.09 5.86
C PRO A 352 7.42 10.16 5.01
N PHE A 353 6.19 10.58 5.36
CA PHE A 353 5.44 11.62 4.65
C PHE A 353 4.91 12.67 5.64
N ALA A 354 4.63 13.88 5.14
CA ALA A 354 3.99 14.92 5.92
C ALA A 354 2.92 15.65 5.11
N ARG A 355 1.94 16.22 5.83
CA ARG A 355 0.89 17.07 5.24
C ARG A 355 0.25 18.06 6.23
N LYS A 356 -0.28 19.19 5.76
CA LYS A 356 -0.34 19.64 4.35
C LYS A 356 0.54 20.85 4.08
N PHE A 357 1.05 20.97 2.86
CA PHE A 357 1.92 22.09 2.45
C PHE A 357 1.19 23.06 1.52
N HIS A 358 1.54 24.33 1.62
CA HIS A 358 1.19 25.31 0.59
C HIS A 358 2.08 25.14 -0.64
N HIS A 359 1.59 25.62 -1.78
CA HIS A 359 2.37 25.69 -3.00
C HIS A 359 3.61 26.59 -2.78
N ASP A 360 4.78 26.12 -3.19
CA ASP A 360 6.06 26.84 -3.11
C ASP A 360 6.41 27.40 -1.71
N ASP A 361 5.94 26.77 -0.64
CA ASP A 361 6.33 27.18 0.72
C ASP A 361 7.83 26.93 0.95
N PRO A 362 8.59 27.86 1.58
CA PRO A 362 10.02 27.70 1.87
C PRO A 362 10.36 26.43 2.68
N VAL A 363 9.41 25.87 3.43
CA VAL A 363 9.60 24.59 4.11
C VAL A 363 9.90 23.46 3.14
N LEU A 364 9.33 23.48 1.93
CA LEU A 364 9.59 22.46 0.91
C LEU A 364 11.03 22.54 0.41
N ASP A 365 11.58 23.74 0.25
CA ASP A 365 12.99 23.93 -0.13
C ASP A 365 13.93 23.44 0.98
N LYS A 366 13.53 23.63 2.24
CA LYS A 366 14.25 23.09 3.40
C LYS A 366 14.22 21.56 3.44
N ILE A 367 13.07 20.94 3.16
CA ILE A 367 12.96 19.48 3.05
C ILE A 367 13.81 18.95 1.89
N ASP A 368 13.71 19.59 0.71
CA ASP A 368 14.48 19.20 -0.48
C ASP A 368 15.99 19.23 -0.22
N SER A 369 16.48 20.27 0.45
CA SER A 369 17.91 20.44 0.72
C SER A 369 18.43 19.59 1.88
N GLU A 370 17.71 19.50 3.00
CA GLU A 370 18.20 18.87 4.23
C GLU A 370 17.84 17.39 4.37
N LEU A 371 16.69 16.96 3.82
CA LEU A 371 16.19 15.60 3.99
C LEU A 371 16.31 14.77 2.71
N LEU A 372 16.06 15.39 1.56
CA LEU A 372 16.04 14.69 0.26
C LEU A 372 17.30 14.93 -0.58
N PHE A 373 18.16 15.84 -0.14
CA PHE A 373 19.43 16.20 -0.79
C PHE A 373 19.31 16.53 -2.29
N ARG A 374 18.18 17.10 -2.72
CA ARG A 374 17.87 17.45 -4.12
C ARG A 374 17.88 18.96 -4.36
N GLY A 375 18.21 19.35 -5.59
CA GLY A 375 18.04 20.73 -6.07
C GLY A 375 16.64 20.97 -6.64
N LYS A 376 16.29 22.24 -6.84
CA LYS A 376 15.01 22.64 -7.45
C LYS A 376 14.88 22.05 -8.86
N GLY A 377 13.80 21.31 -9.12
CA GLY A 377 13.53 20.68 -10.43
C GLY A 377 14.41 19.45 -10.75
N MET A 378 15.20 18.96 -9.79
CA MET A 378 16.04 17.76 -9.95
C MET A 378 15.39 16.56 -9.28
N LEU A 379 15.64 15.35 -9.74
CA LEU A 379 15.17 14.16 -9.03
C LEU A 379 15.94 13.94 -7.72
N VAL A 380 15.38 13.16 -6.79
CA VAL A 380 16.13 12.75 -5.59
C VAL A 380 17.30 11.85 -6.01
N PRO A 381 18.55 12.21 -5.67
CA PRO A 381 19.70 11.38 -5.96
C PRO A 381 19.66 10.10 -5.12
N GLY A 382 19.78 8.96 -5.79
CA GLY A 382 19.93 7.65 -5.16
C GLY A 382 21.06 6.85 -5.81
N GLY A 383 21.24 5.60 -5.39
CA GLY A 383 22.30 4.72 -5.92
C GLY A 383 22.19 4.39 -7.42
N TRP A 384 21.10 4.83 -8.07
CA TRP A 384 20.87 4.70 -9.51
C TRP A 384 21.34 5.93 -10.34
N CYS A 385 21.80 6.99 -9.67
CA CYS A 385 22.32 8.22 -10.28
C CYS A 385 23.85 8.21 -10.28
N ILE A 386 24.48 8.25 -11.47
CA ILE A 386 25.95 8.22 -11.62
C ILE A 386 26.54 9.50 -12.19
N GLY A 387 25.70 10.48 -12.52
CA GLY A 387 26.16 11.81 -12.95
C GLY A 387 26.86 12.54 -11.81
N GLY A 388 27.90 13.30 -12.16
CA GLY A 388 28.52 14.22 -11.21
C GLY A 388 27.61 15.41 -10.91
N ARG A 389 27.82 16.09 -9.77
CA ARG A 389 27.18 17.38 -9.45
C ARG A 389 27.95 18.59 -9.99
N GLN A 390 28.86 18.39 -10.94
CA GLN A 390 29.73 19.46 -11.44
C GLN A 390 28.87 20.56 -12.07
N ASN A 391 29.11 21.82 -11.67
CA ASN A 391 28.38 23.00 -12.13
C ASN A 391 26.85 22.95 -11.95
N GLY A 392 26.35 22.25 -10.92
CA GLY A 392 24.91 22.17 -10.64
C GLY A 392 24.13 21.27 -11.60
N SER A 393 24.82 20.36 -12.30
CA SER A 393 24.17 19.32 -13.11
C SER A 393 23.38 18.34 -12.25
N ASP A 394 22.26 17.85 -12.80
CA ASP A 394 21.43 16.83 -12.16
C ASP A 394 22.18 15.48 -12.19
N PRO A 395 22.55 14.90 -11.03
CA PRO A 395 23.27 13.62 -10.98
C PRO A 395 22.45 12.47 -11.59
N CYS A 396 21.12 12.60 -11.64
CA CYS A 396 20.21 11.59 -12.17
C CYS A 396 19.96 11.74 -13.68
N SER A 397 20.65 12.68 -14.35
CA SER A 397 20.68 12.77 -15.81
C SER A 397 21.42 11.60 -16.47
N VAL A 398 22.35 10.97 -15.74
CA VAL A 398 23.07 9.76 -16.16
C VAL A 398 22.74 8.65 -15.17
N THR A 399 22.20 7.54 -15.69
CA THR A 399 21.61 6.46 -14.86
C THR A 399 22.16 5.09 -15.25
N ILE A 400 22.16 4.15 -14.29
CA ILE A 400 22.52 2.75 -14.52
C ILE A 400 21.27 1.86 -14.65
N ILE A 401 21.40 0.74 -15.37
CA ILE A 401 20.37 -0.29 -15.46
C ILE A 401 20.57 -1.27 -14.29
N PHE A 402 19.48 -1.68 -13.64
CA PHE A 402 19.42 -2.33 -12.31
C PHE A 402 20.13 -3.69 -12.12
N ASP A 403 20.87 -4.21 -13.10
CA ASP A 403 21.48 -5.54 -12.99
C ASP A 403 22.67 -5.60 -12.00
N HIS A 404 23.11 -4.45 -11.46
CA HIS A 404 24.24 -4.35 -10.51
C HIS A 404 23.98 -3.43 -9.28
N TYR A 405 22.74 -3.32 -8.81
CA TYR A 405 22.45 -2.47 -7.65
C TYR A 405 22.85 -3.15 -6.32
N SER A 406 23.89 -2.62 -5.68
CA SER A 406 24.14 -2.78 -4.24
C SER A 406 23.59 -1.55 -3.54
N ALA A 407 22.60 -1.73 -2.65
CA ALA A 407 22.06 -0.66 -1.83
C ALA A 407 23.13 -0.17 -0.83
N ASN A 408 24.00 0.75 -1.26
CA ASN A 408 24.86 1.47 -0.34
C ASN A 408 24.10 2.73 0.12
N SER A 409 23.12 2.57 1.01
CA SER A 409 22.52 3.72 1.71
C SER A 409 23.49 4.22 2.76
N CYS A 410 23.82 5.51 2.70
CA CYS A 410 24.42 6.21 3.82
C CYS A 410 23.31 6.42 4.85
N CYS A 411 23.37 5.73 5.99
CA CYS A 411 22.30 5.72 6.98
C CYS A 411 21.94 7.13 7.48
N SER A 412 20.81 7.67 7.03
CA SER A 412 20.24 8.90 7.57
C SER A 412 19.60 8.62 8.95
N LYS A 413 19.68 9.56 9.89
CA LYS A 413 19.14 9.38 11.27
C LYS A 413 17.66 9.00 11.30
N VAL A 414 16.89 9.41 10.30
CA VAL A 414 15.46 9.09 10.17
C VAL A 414 15.23 7.60 9.87
N ILE A 415 16.16 6.92 9.19
CA ILE A 415 16.05 5.50 8.82
C ILE A 415 16.05 4.61 10.05
N VAL A 416 17.03 4.82 10.95
CA VAL A 416 17.21 4.01 12.17
C VAL A 416 15.94 4.02 13.02
N ASN A 417 15.26 5.17 13.09
CA ASN A 417 14.03 5.30 13.85
C ASN A 417 12.78 4.86 13.09
N LEU A 418 12.76 4.95 11.75
CA LEU A 418 11.65 4.44 10.94
C LEU A 418 11.57 2.92 11.03
N GLU A 419 12.70 2.22 10.94
CA GLU A 419 12.76 0.77 11.18
C GLU A 419 12.27 0.44 12.59
N GLU A 420 12.73 1.17 13.61
CA GLU A 420 12.27 0.96 14.98
C GLU A 420 10.76 1.19 15.13
N ILE A 421 10.17 2.19 14.46
CA ILE A 421 8.73 2.41 14.48
C ILE A 421 7.98 1.34 13.72
N LEU A 422 8.48 0.87 12.58
CA LEU A 422 7.83 -0.18 11.82
C LEU A 422 7.90 -1.51 12.60
N LEU A 423 9.02 -1.82 13.23
CA LEU A 423 9.17 -2.94 14.16
C LEU A 423 8.30 -2.78 15.41
N ARG A 424 8.26 -1.58 16.03
CA ARG A 424 7.36 -1.29 17.16
C ARG A 424 5.90 -1.35 16.75
N ALA A 425 5.53 -0.93 15.55
CA ALA A 425 4.17 -1.03 15.02
C ALA A 425 3.81 -2.49 14.71
N LEU A 426 4.79 -3.31 14.32
CA LEU A 426 4.60 -4.77 14.24
C LEU A 426 4.44 -5.41 15.63
N LEU A 427 5.19 -4.95 16.63
CA LEU A 427 5.19 -5.50 17.99
C LEU A 427 4.01 -5.00 18.86
N LEU A 428 3.60 -3.74 18.70
CA LEU A 428 2.54 -3.05 19.48
C LEU A 428 1.23 -2.91 18.69
N GLY A 429 1.27 -3.11 17.38
CA GLY A 429 0.30 -2.52 16.45
C GLY A 429 -0.29 -3.48 15.41
N VAL A 430 -0.15 -4.80 15.58
CA VAL A 430 -1.20 -5.73 15.07
C VAL A 430 -2.45 -5.48 15.92
N ARG A 431 -3.08 -4.32 15.72
CA ARG A 431 -4.44 -4.07 16.19
C ARG A 431 -5.33 -4.86 15.25
N ILE A 432 -5.64 -6.06 15.71
CA ILE A 432 -6.58 -6.95 15.04
C ILE A 432 -7.89 -6.18 14.89
N CYS A 433 -8.45 -6.14 13.68
CA CYS A 433 -9.77 -5.60 13.37
C CYS A 433 -10.92 -6.18 14.24
N ASN A 434 -10.64 -7.11 15.16
CA ASN A 434 -11.61 -7.86 15.95
C ASN A 434 -11.67 -7.54 17.46
N TYR A 435 -10.94 -6.55 18.00
CA TYR A 435 -11.06 -6.26 19.43
C TYR A 435 -11.21 -4.78 19.77
N LYS A 436 -12.23 -4.50 20.61
CA LYS A 436 -12.36 -3.27 21.36
C LYS A 436 -11.31 -3.29 22.48
N LEU A 437 -10.15 -2.72 22.23
CA LEU A 437 -9.20 -2.38 23.29
C LEU A 437 -9.66 -1.05 23.90
N ASP A 438 -10.44 -1.12 24.97
CA ASP A 438 -10.74 0.03 25.81
C ASP A 438 -9.41 0.55 26.41
N SER A 439 -9.04 1.76 25.99
CA SER A 439 -7.98 2.64 26.54
C SER A 439 -6.64 1.99 26.91
N VAL A 440 -5.67 2.02 26.01
CA VAL A 440 -4.24 1.95 26.37
C VAL A 440 -3.50 3.09 25.67
N ALA A 441 -2.68 3.79 26.46
CA ALA A 441 -1.78 4.89 26.13
C ALA A 441 -2.36 6.32 26.21
N LYS A 442 -2.39 6.85 27.43
CA LYS A 442 -2.16 8.27 27.70
C LYS A 442 -1.27 8.41 28.95
N GLU A 443 0.04 8.31 28.72
CA GLU A 443 1.16 8.95 29.43
C GLU A 443 2.42 8.11 29.16
N MET A 444 3.32 8.65 28.34
CA MET A 444 4.69 8.16 28.23
C MET A 444 5.58 9.24 28.84
N ASP A 445 5.92 9.08 30.11
CA ASP A 445 7.10 9.70 30.70
C ASP A 445 8.27 8.70 30.65
N SER A 446 9.47 9.24 30.53
CA SER A 446 10.51 8.77 29.62
C SER A 446 11.35 7.58 30.15
N ARG A 447 10.85 6.76 31.08
CA ARG A 447 11.73 5.83 31.82
C ARG A 447 11.18 4.46 32.25
N CYS A 448 9.89 4.13 32.07
CA CYS A 448 9.37 2.79 32.39
C CYS A 448 8.26 2.36 31.42
N ILE A 449 8.23 1.07 31.10
CA ILE A 449 7.11 0.42 30.37
C ILE A 449 6.29 -0.36 31.41
N ILE A 450 5.00 -0.01 31.55
CA ILE A 450 4.06 -0.77 32.36
C ILE A 450 3.13 -1.54 31.41
N ILE A 451 3.23 -2.86 31.40
CA ILE A 451 2.33 -3.73 30.63
C ILE A 451 1.23 -4.21 31.58
N ARG A 452 -0.03 -3.81 31.34
CA ARG A 452 -1.20 -4.36 32.02
C ARG A 452 -1.85 -5.39 31.12
N HIS A 453 -1.86 -6.65 31.54
CA HIS A 453 -2.55 -7.73 30.83
C HIS A 453 -3.49 -8.46 31.79
N GLN A 454 -4.76 -8.58 31.40
CA GLN A 454 -5.74 -9.39 32.13
C GLN A 454 -5.91 -10.71 31.37
N MET A 455 -5.68 -11.85 32.04
CA MET A 455 -5.86 -13.17 31.44
C MET A 455 -7.05 -13.92 32.06
N PRO A 456 -7.84 -14.67 31.26
CA PRO A 456 -8.88 -15.55 31.78
C PRO A 456 -8.28 -16.78 32.48
N SER A 457 -8.99 -17.28 33.49
CA SER A 457 -8.52 -18.29 34.47
C SER A 457 -8.17 -19.68 33.90
N SER A 458 -8.47 -19.95 32.63
CA SER A 458 -8.29 -21.26 31.98
C SER A 458 -6.89 -21.49 31.42
N SER A 459 -6.03 -20.47 31.35
CA SER A 459 -4.78 -20.51 30.56
C SER A 459 -3.50 -20.86 31.32
N LEU A 460 -3.61 -21.38 32.55
CA LEU A 460 -2.48 -21.45 33.50
C LEU A 460 -2.04 -22.88 33.86
N ARG A 461 -1.95 -23.78 32.88
CA ARG A 461 -1.46 -25.16 33.14
C ARG A 461 -0.02 -25.47 32.74
N PHE A 462 0.72 -24.53 32.17
CA PHE A 462 2.13 -24.76 31.81
C PHE A 462 2.96 -23.50 31.96
N ILE A 463 3.28 -23.14 33.20
CA ILE A 463 4.41 -22.27 33.51
C ILE A 463 5.08 -22.89 34.73
N ASP A 464 6.12 -23.71 34.50
CA ASP A 464 7.02 -24.12 35.58
C ASP A 464 7.78 -22.88 36.06
N GLU A 465 7.71 -22.59 37.36
CA GLU A 465 8.30 -21.42 38.04
C GLU A 465 9.82 -21.31 37.86
N ALA A 466 10.50 -22.34 37.36
CA ALA A 466 11.95 -22.40 37.29
C ALA A 466 12.60 -21.59 36.15
N VAL A 467 11.88 -21.26 35.06
CA VAL A 467 12.50 -20.64 33.87
C VAL A 467 12.50 -19.11 33.91
N LEU A 468 11.68 -18.49 34.77
CA LEU A 468 11.49 -17.04 34.83
C LEU A 468 12.45 -16.31 35.79
N VAL A 469 13.23 -17.02 36.60
CA VAL A 469 13.97 -16.42 37.73
C VAL A 469 15.42 -16.05 37.38
N GLU A 470 15.98 -16.50 36.25
CA GLU A 470 17.41 -16.21 35.99
C GLU A 470 17.70 -14.83 35.40
N HIS A 471 16.73 -14.07 34.85
CA HIS A 471 17.02 -12.85 34.08
C HIS A 471 16.13 -11.62 34.39
N PHE A 472 15.20 -11.71 35.35
CA PHE A 472 14.33 -10.59 35.72
C PHE A 472 14.50 -10.27 37.20
N THR A 473 14.74 -8.99 37.53
CA THR A 473 14.99 -8.58 38.91
C THR A 473 13.74 -8.57 39.80
N GLU A 474 12.53 -8.45 39.24
CA GLU A 474 11.27 -8.57 40.00
C GLU A 474 10.08 -8.90 39.06
N VAL A 475 9.43 -10.05 39.26
CA VAL A 475 8.16 -10.43 38.63
C VAL A 475 7.13 -10.59 39.74
N ASN A 476 6.10 -9.73 39.76
CA ASN A 476 5.03 -9.80 40.76
C ASN A 476 3.73 -10.26 40.12
N ILE A 477 3.22 -11.42 40.54
CA ILE A 477 1.94 -11.96 40.11
C ILE A 477 0.95 -11.78 41.26
N THR A 478 -0.10 -10.98 41.05
CA THR A 478 -1.16 -10.83 42.05
C THR A 478 -2.48 -11.43 41.56
N ARG A 479 -3.10 -12.23 42.42
CA ARG A 479 -4.41 -12.83 42.17
C ARG A 479 -5.50 -11.87 42.65
N LYS A 480 -6.39 -11.46 41.75
CA LYS A 480 -7.61 -10.73 42.10
C LYS A 480 -8.84 -11.50 41.60
N ASN A 481 -9.99 -11.23 42.21
CA ASN A 481 -11.24 -11.90 41.84
C ASN A 481 -11.57 -11.63 40.36
N GLY A 482 -11.41 -12.65 39.52
CA GLY A 482 -11.67 -12.60 38.08
C GLY A 482 -10.44 -12.76 37.17
N GLY A 483 -9.22 -12.88 37.68
CA GLY A 483 -8.02 -13.13 36.85
C GLY A 483 -6.68 -12.90 37.56
N TYR A 484 -5.59 -13.09 36.82
CA TYR A 484 -4.23 -12.80 37.27
C TYR A 484 -3.77 -11.45 36.70
N GLU A 485 -3.18 -10.60 37.54
CA GLU A 485 -2.44 -9.40 37.12
C GLU A 485 -0.94 -9.70 37.15
N LEU A 486 -0.27 -9.56 36.00
CA LEU A 486 1.17 -9.69 35.87
C LEU A 486 1.80 -8.28 35.93
N PHE A 487 2.71 -8.05 36.88
CA PHE A 487 3.51 -6.84 36.95
C PHE A 487 4.95 -7.18 36.62
N VAL A 488 5.43 -6.63 35.50
CA VAL A 488 6.85 -6.65 35.13
C VAL A 488 7.34 -5.21 35.22
N THR A 489 8.20 -4.95 36.18
CA THR A 489 8.91 -3.68 36.34
C THR A 489 10.35 -3.89 35.91
N ASP A 490 10.74 -3.33 34.77
CA ASP A 490 12.13 -3.35 34.34
C ASP A 490 12.70 -1.93 34.32
N CYS A 491 13.86 -1.79 34.96
CA CYS A 491 14.61 -0.55 35.15
C CYS A 491 16.08 -0.82 34.82
N ILE A 492 16.37 -1.28 33.60
CA ILE A 492 17.74 -1.57 33.17
C ILE A 492 18.07 -0.78 31.89
N LYS A 493 19.13 0.04 31.98
CA LYS A 493 19.74 0.72 30.83
C LYS A 493 20.41 -0.30 29.91
N PHE A 494 19.73 -0.74 28.86
CA PHE A 494 20.38 -1.50 27.79
C PHE A 494 21.13 -0.54 26.85
N THR A 495 22.45 -0.64 26.84
CA THR A 495 23.35 0.15 25.96
C THR A 495 23.57 -0.51 24.59
N SER A 496 22.85 -1.58 24.25
CA SER A 496 22.95 -2.26 22.96
C SER A 496 21.60 -2.86 22.55
N SER A 497 20.98 -2.26 21.52
CA SER A 497 19.67 -2.64 20.97
C SER A 497 19.64 -4.05 20.35
N LEU A 498 20.80 -4.61 19.99
CA LEU A 498 20.91 -5.98 19.45
C LEU A 498 20.65 -7.07 20.50
N LEU A 499 21.03 -6.82 21.76
CA LEU A 499 20.88 -7.82 22.83
C LEU A 499 19.41 -7.97 23.23
N PHE A 500 18.64 -6.87 23.21
CA PHE A 500 17.18 -6.87 23.39
C PHE A 500 16.47 -7.68 22.30
N LEU A 501 16.91 -7.54 21.03
CA LEU A 501 16.36 -8.26 19.90
C LEU A 501 16.61 -9.78 19.98
N PHE A 502 17.80 -10.18 20.46
CA PHE A 502 18.19 -11.58 20.57
C PHE A 502 17.40 -12.31 21.68
N VAL A 503 17.25 -11.68 22.85
CA VAL A 503 16.48 -12.24 23.97
C VAL A 503 14.99 -12.36 23.61
N LEU A 504 14.42 -11.39 22.88
CA LEU A 504 13.02 -11.43 22.47
C LEU A 504 12.75 -12.49 21.39
N LEU A 505 13.67 -12.69 20.44
CA LEU A 505 13.59 -13.75 19.43
C LEU A 505 13.67 -15.15 20.06
N VAL A 506 14.50 -15.32 21.09
CA VAL A 506 14.61 -16.59 21.84
C VAL A 506 13.30 -16.87 22.58
N LEU A 507 12.68 -15.87 23.23
CA LEU A 507 11.41 -16.02 23.93
C LEU A 507 10.24 -16.33 22.98
N LEU A 508 10.19 -15.73 21.79
CA LEU A 508 9.15 -16.00 20.79
C LEU A 508 9.30 -17.38 20.12
N ARG A 509 10.52 -17.91 20.01
CA ARG A 509 10.77 -19.24 19.45
C ARG A 509 10.30 -20.37 20.37
N VAL A 510 10.25 -20.13 21.68
CA VAL A 510 9.76 -21.08 22.69
C VAL A 510 8.22 -21.21 22.64
N ASN A 511 7.50 -20.17 22.21
CA ASN A 511 6.03 -20.19 22.08
C ASN A 511 5.52 -20.68 20.70
N GLY A 512 6.42 -20.96 19.75
CA GLY A 512 6.06 -21.35 18.37
C GLY A 512 6.06 -22.86 18.08
N ARG A 513 6.15 -23.72 19.10
CA ARG A 513 6.02 -25.19 18.94
C ARG A 513 5.20 -25.79 20.08
N ALA A 514 3.89 -25.87 19.88
CA ALA A 514 3.03 -26.90 20.46
C ALA A 514 1.70 -26.99 19.68
N CYS A 515 1.54 -28.11 18.97
CA CYS A 515 0.36 -28.65 18.27
C CYS A 515 -0.22 -27.86 17.08
#